data_AF-A0A524GZR6-F1
#
_entry.id   AF-A0A524GZR6-F1
#
_cell.length_a   1.000
_cell.length_b   1.000
_cell.length_c   1.000
_cell.angle_alpha   90.00
_cell.angle_beta   90.00
_cell.angle_gamma   90.00
#
_symmetry.space_group_name_H-M   'P 1'
#
loop_
_entity.id
_entity.type
_entity.pdbx_description
1 polymer ?
#
loop_
_entity_poly.entity_id
_entity_poly.type
_entity_poly.pdbx_seq_one_letter_code
_entity_poly.pdbx_strand_id
1 'polypeptide(L)'
;MASLTALRDGIESEYGVLESVATEVDPTLLRPILGLKARALQGAGKAEKKLVQHLKRRHDTETAQIGRARTAVQPGGRPQERVVTVAPYLARYGPGILSALLDEIVGWYGSALEGGAPPS
;
A
#
# COMPACT_ATOMS: atom_id res chain seq x y z
N MET A 1 13.12 6.11 -5.22
CA MET A 1 12.72 6.17 -6.65
C MET A 1 13.70 7.02 -7.45
N ALA A 2 13.95 8.28 -7.08
CA ALA A 2 14.91 9.15 -7.80
C ALA A 2 16.30 8.52 -8.03
N SER A 3 16.89 7.84 -7.02
CA SER A 3 18.18 7.14 -7.18
C SER A 3 18.13 5.95 -8.16
N LEU A 4 16.98 5.30 -8.31
CA LEU A 4 16.78 4.19 -9.25
C LEU A 4 16.60 4.69 -10.68
N THR A 5 15.89 5.81 -10.84
CA THR A 5 15.82 6.54 -12.11
C THR A 5 17.23 6.97 -12.54
N ALA A 6 17.98 7.63 -11.66
CA ALA A 6 19.35 8.03 -11.93
C ALA A 6 20.27 6.85 -12.29
N LEU A 7 20.10 5.69 -11.67
CA LEU A 7 20.85 4.48 -12.04
C LEU A 7 20.51 4.01 -13.47
N ARG A 8 19.23 4.01 -13.85
CA ARG A 8 18.81 3.59 -15.20
C ARG A 8 19.31 4.58 -16.24
N ASP A 9 19.18 5.87 -15.98
CA ASP A 9 19.65 6.94 -16.86
C ASP A 9 21.18 6.85 -17.04
N GLY A 10 21.93 6.59 -15.95
CA GLY A 10 23.36 6.35 -16.00
C GLY A 10 23.74 5.12 -16.82
N ILE A 11 23.03 3.99 -16.64
CA ILE A 11 23.24 2.78 -17.46
C ILE A 11 22.99 3.11 -18.94
N GLU A 12 21.91 3.80 -19.28
CA GLU A 12 21.61 4.14 -20.67
C GLU A 12 22.66 5.05 -21.31
N SER A 13 23.08 6.08 -20.58
CA SER A 13 24.10 7.04 -21.02
C SER A 13 25.45 6.37 -21.24
N GLU A 14 25.99 5.69 -20.22
CA GLU A 14 27.33 5.10 -20.27
C GLU A 14 27.42 3.97 -21.30
N TYR A 15 26.37 3.13 -21.41
CA TYR A 15 26.35 2.13 -22.48
C TYR A 15 26.20 2.75 -23.88
N GLY A 16 25.53 3.91 -24.01
CA GLY A 16 25.49 4.64 -25.28
C GLY A 16 26.89 5.05 -25.76
N VAL A 17 27.74 5.51 -24.83
CA VAL A 17 29.17 5.80 -25.12
C VAL A 17 29.92 4.52 -25.49
N LEU A 18 29.70 3.41 -24.77
CA LEU A 18 30.34 2.13 -25.10
C LEU A 18 29.91 1.57 -26.45
N GLU A 19 28.65 1.80 -26.86
CA GLU A 19 28.13 1.38 -28.17
C GLU A 19 28.84 2.14 -29.32
N SER A 20 29.07 3.45 -29.16
CA SER A 20 29.81 4.23 -30.17
C SER A 20 31.26 3.78 -30.27
N VAL A 21 31.95 3.66 -29.13
CA VAL A 21 33.35 3.18 -29.07
C VAL A 21 33.48 1.77 -29.64
N ALA A 22 32.56 0.87 -29.31
CA ALA A 22 32.57 -0.49 -29.86
C ALA A 22 32.46 -0.50 -31.38
N THR A 23 31.59 0.35 -31.95
CA THR A 23 31.41 0.44 -33.41
C THR A 23 32.65 1.00 -34.10
N GLU A 24 33.34 1.96 -33.48
CA GLU A 24 34.60 2.52 -33.97
C GLU A 24 35.76 1.52 -33.92
N VAL A 25 35.84 0.70 -32.86
CA VAL A 25 36.89 -0.30 -32.67
C VAL A 25 36.68 -1.52 -33.57
N ASP A 26 35.51 -2.15 -33.48
CA ASP A 26 35.10 -3.30 -34.29
C ASP A 26 33.56 -3.45 -34.25
N PRO A 27 32.85 -3.25 -35.37
CA PRO A 27 31.39 -3.37 -35.44
C PRO A 27 30.81 -4.68 -34.89
N THR A 28 31.57 -5.78 -34.86
CA THR A 28 31.12 -7.06 -34.29
C THR A 28 30.94 -7.02 -32.78
N LEU A 29 31.58 -6.05 -32.08
CA LEU A 29 31.46 -5.85 -30.63
C LEU A 29 30.15 -5.18 -30.21
N LEU A 30 29.45 -4.52 -31.13
CA LEU A 30 28.19 -3.81 -30.82
C LEU A 30 27.14 -4.76 -30.21
N ARG A 31 26.98 -5.96 -30.78
CA ARG A 31 25.98 -6.92 -30.31
C ARG A 31 26.25 -7.42 -28.88
N PRO A 32 27.48 -7.82 -28.51
CA PRO A 32 27.86 -8.07 -27.13
C PRO A 32 27.57 -6.91 -26.16
N ILE A 33 27.90 -5.67 -26.52
CA ILE A 33 27.69 -4.48 -25.68
C ILE A 33 26.20 -4.22 -25.44
N LEU A 34 25.36 -4.29 -26.49
CA LEU A 34 23.91 -4.20 -26.35
C LEU A 34 23.34 -5.28 -25.41
N GLY A 35 23.89 -6.49 -25.47
CA GLY A 35 23.52 -7.59 -24.56
C GLY A 35 23.92 -7.34 -23.10
N LEU A 36 25.05 -6.64 -22.87
CA LEU A 36 25.46 -6.22 -21.53
C LEU A 36 24.55 -5.10 -20.99
N LYS A 37 24.23 -4.08 -21.81
CA LYS A 37 23.28 -3.02 -21.48
C LYS A 37 21.93 -3.58 -21.07
N ALA A 38 21.37 -4.48 -21.88
CA ALA A 38 20.07 -5.11 -21.60
C ALA A 38 20.07 -5.86 -20.26
N ARG A 39 21.16 -6.58 -19.95
CA ARG A 39 21.33 -7.27 -18.65
C ARG A 39 21.42 -6.29 -17.48
N ALA A 40 22.16 -5.20 -17.64
CA ALA A 40 22.29 -4.15 -16.62
C ALA A 40 20.93 -3.51 -16.30
N LEU A 41 20.17 -3.11 -17.34
CA LEU A 41 18.82 -2.56 -17.19
C LEU A 41 17.85 -3.56 -16.53
N GLN A 42 17.92 -4.84 -16.93
CA GLN A 42 17.11 -5.87 -16.30
C GLN A 42 17.48 -6.05 -14.82
N GLY A 43 18.76 -5.98 -14.46
CA GLY A 43 19.26 -6.01 -13.09
C GLY A 43 18.70 -4.87 -12.25
N ALA A 44 18.75 -3.63 -12.77
CA ALA A 44 18.18 -2.46 -12.11
C ALA A 44 16.67 -2.62 -11.87
N GLY A 45 15.90 -3.08 -12.86
CA GLY A 45 14.46 -3.34 -12.71
C GLY A 45 14.15 -4.46 -11.70
N LYS A 46 14.98 -5.50 -11.62
CA LYS A 46 14.84 -6.54 -10.58
C LYS A 46 15.08 -5.99 -9.17
N ALA A 47 16.10 -5.14 -9.01
CA ALA A 47 16.38 -4.46 -7.74
C ALA A 47 15.21 -3.56 -7.33
N GLU A 48 14.68 -2.76 -8.26
CA GLU A 48 13.49 -1.93 -8.06
C GLU A 48 12.31 -2.74 -7.53
N LYS A 49 11.98 -3.84 -8.22
CA LYS A 49 10.86 -4.71 -7.85
C LYS A 49 11.02 -5.29 -6.45
N LYS A 50 12.23 -5.71 -6.07
CA LYS A 50 12.52 -6.21 -4.72
C LYS A 50 12.37 -5.12 -3.65
N LEU A 51 12.88 -3.91 -3.91
CA LEU A 51 12.77 -2.79 -2.99
C LEU A 51 11.31 -2.39 -2.77
N VAL A 52 10.53 -2.25 -3.84
CA VAL A 52 9.09 -1.96 -3.77
C VAL A 52 8.35 -3.08 -3.02
N GLN A 53 8.68 -4.33 -3.29
CA GLN A 53 8.07 -5.47 -2.60
C GLN A 53 8.35 -5.43 -1.09
N HIS A 54 9.59 -5.16 -0.67
CA HIS A 54 9.92 -5.07 0.75
C HIS A 54 9.30 -3.85 1.42
N LEU A 55 9.22 -2.72 0.73
CA LEU A 55 8.53 -1.53 1.23
C LEU A 55 7.03 -1.81 1.45
N LYS A 56 6.37 -2.49 0.52
CA LYS A 56 4.98 -2.93 0.69
C LYS A 56 4.84 -3.85 1.91
N ARG A 57 5.66 -4.92 1.96
CA ARG A 57 5.67 -5.87 3.09
C ARG A 57 5.87 -5.22 4.44
N ARG A 58 6.71 -4.19 4.53
CA ARG A 58 6.91 -3.42 5.76
C ARG A 58 5.60 -2.81 6.27
N HIS A 59 4.73 -2.38 5.36
CA HIS A 59 3.47 -1.71 5.65
C HIS A 59 2.23 -2.59 5.47
N ASP A 60 2.39 -3.87 5.14
CA ASP A 60 1.27 -4.78 4.86
C ASP A 60 0.38 -4.93 6.10
N THR A 61 0.95 -5.03 7.30
CA THR A 61 0.19 -5.17 8.56
C THR A 61 -0.65 -3.93 8.85
N GLU A 62 -0.04 -2.74 8.80
CA GLU A 62 -0.75 -1.47 9.05
C GLU A 62 -1.83 -1.24 8.00
N THR A 63 -1.51 -1.47 6.72
CA THR A 63 -2.46 -1.34 5.61
C THR A 63 -3.62 -2.33 5.78
N ALA A 64 -3.36 -3.56 6.21
CA ALA A 64 -4.41 -4.55 6.48
C ALA A 64 -5.26 -4.17 7.69
N GLN A 65 -4.68 -3.60 8.75
CA GLN A 65 -5.44 -3.09 9.90
C GLN A 65 -6.37 -1.95 9.49
N ILE A 66 -5.86 -0.96 8.74
CA ILE A 66 -6.66 0.15 8.20
C ILE A 66 -7.76 -0.37 7.27
N GLY A 67 -7.44 -1.34 6.40
CA GLY A 67 -8.41 -1.97 5.51
C GLY A 67 -9.54 -2.68 6.26
N ARG A 68 -9.21 -3.39 7.35
CA ARG A 68 -10.22 -4.02 8.23
C ARG A 68 -11.06 -2.98 8.96
N ALA A 69 -10.45 -1.93 9.52
CA ALA A 69 -11.16 -0.84 10.18
C ALA A 69 -12.15 -0.16 9.20
N ARG A 70 -11.68 0.18 7.99
CA ARG A 70 -12.53 0.73 6.94
C ARG A 70 -13.68 -0.21 6.57
N THR A 71 -13.41 -1.50 6.44
CA THR A 71 -14.45 -2.49 6.10
C THR A 71 -15.48 -2.62 7.23
N ALA A 72 -15.06 -2.45 8.48
CA ALA A 72 -15.98 -2.45 9.61
C ALA A 72 -16.92 -1.22 9.57
N VAL A 73 -16.39 -0.01 9.40
CA VAL A 73 -17.18 1.24 9.49
C VAL A 73 -17.85 1.65 8.18
N GLN A 74 -17.29 1.25 7.04
CA GLN A 74 -17.76 1.61 5.70
C GLN A 74 -17.72 0.40 4.75
N PRO A 75 -18.45 -0.68 5.06
CA PRO A 75 -18.49 -1.89 4.25
C PRO A 75 -18.96 -1.58 2.82
N GLY A 76 -18.15 -1.97 1.84
CA GLY A 76 -18.45 -1.74 0.42
C GLY A 76 -18.61 -0.25 0.06
N GLY A 77 -17.98 0.66 0.81
CA GLY A 77 -18.05 2.10 0.56
C GLY A 77 -19.36 2.77 1.00
N ARG A 78 -20.23 2.06 1.72
CA ARG A 78 -21.50 2.56 2.23
C ARG A 78 -21.47 2.67 3.76
N PRO A 79 -22.25 3.57 4.37
CA PRO A 79 -22.41 3.62 5.82
C PRO A 79 -22.78 2.24 6.40
N GLN A 80 -22.15 1.87 7.52
CA GLN A 80 -22.30 0.55 8.14
C GLN A 80 -23.77 0.18 8.38
N GLU A 81 -24.57 1.11 8.90
CA GLU A 81 -25.98 0.92 9.23
C GLU A 81 -26.87 0.62 8.02
N ARG A 82 -26.37 0.90 6.80
CA ARG A 82 -27.05 0.62 5.53
C ARG A 82 -26.69 -0.74 4.92
N VAL A 83 -25.75 -1.46 5.52
CA VAL A 83 -25.23 -2.74 4.99
C VAL A 83 -25.27 -3.82 6.06
N VAL A 84 -24.94 -3.49 7.30
CA VAL A 84 -24.79 -4.41 8.42
C VAL A 84 -26.01 -4.27 9.34
N THR A 85 -26.63 -5.40 9.65
CA THR A 85 -27.73 -5.48 10.63
C THR A 85 -27.19 -5.80 12.02
N VAL A 86 -28.06 -5.92 13.01
CA VAL A 86 -27.67 -6.33 14.37
C VAL A 86 -27.17 -7.79 14.45
N ALA A 87 -27.47 -8.62 13.47
CA ALA A 87 -27.24 -10.07 13.53
C ALA A 87 -25.77 -10.48 13.73
N PRO A 88 -24.77 -9.90 13.03
CA PRO A 88 -23.36 -10.24 13.24
C PRO A 88 -22.86 -9.88 14.64
N TYR A 89 -23.41 -8.83 15.25
CA TYR A 89 -23.06 -8.42 16.62
C TYR A 89 -23.64 -9.39 17.64
N LEU A 90 -24.89 -9.82 17.47
CA LEU A 90 -25.49 -10.85 18.31
C LEU A 90 -24.75 -12.19 18.20
N ALA A 91 -24.35 -12.58 17.00
CA ALA A 91 -23.57 -13.80 16.79
C ALA A 91 -22.20 -13.75 17.48
N ARG A 92 -21.54 -12.59 17.50
CA ARG A 92 -20.20 -12.42 18.05
C ARG A 92 -20.18 -12.18 19.56
N TYR A 93 -21.13 -11.41 20.08
CA TYR A 93 -21.11 -10.89 21.45
C TYR A 93 -22.27 -11.41 22.31
N GLY A 94 -23.20 -12.17 21.73
CA GLY A 94 -24.39 -12.66 22.41
C GLY A 94 -25.44 -11.57 22.65
N PRO A 95 -26.59 -11.92 23.28
CA PRO A 95 -27.70 -10.99 23.45
C PRO A 95 -27.41 -9.83 24.41
N GLY A 96 -26.46 -9.98 25.34
CA GLY A 96 -26.11 -8.96 26.32
C GLY A 96 -25.57 -7.65 25.72
N ILE A 97 -25.12 -7.69 24.46
CA ILE A 97 -24.66 -6.48 23.75
C ILE A 97 -25.75 -5.42 23.60
N LEU A 98 -27.02 -5.82 23.52
CA LEU A 98 -28.12 -4.88 23.36
C LEU A 98 -28.32 -4.04 24.63
N SER A 99 -28.24 -4.68 25.80
CA SER A 99 -28.31 -3.99 27.09
C SER A 99 -27.12 -3.04 27.26
N ALA A 100 -25.90 -3.53 27.01
CA ALA A 100 -24.70 -2.71 27.12
C ALA A 100 -24.72 -1.50 26.17
N LEU A 101 -25.20 -1.68 24.94
CA LEU A 101 -25.34 -0.59 23.97
C LEU A 101 -26.40 0.43 24.41
N LEU A 102 -27.52 -0.05 24.98
CA LEU A 102 -28.58 0.83 25.48
C LEU A 102 -28.08 1.69 26.64
N ASP A 103 -27.36 1.10 27.60
CA ASP A 103 -26.81 1.82 28.75
C ASP A 103 -25.87 2.95 28.29
N GLU A 104 -25.00 2.67 27.31
CA GLU A 104 -24.09 3.67 26.74
C GLU A 104 -24.84 4.78 25.99
N ILE A 105 -25.85 4.43 25.18
CA ILE A 105 -26.68 5.42 24.47
C ILE A 105 -27.40 6.35 25.45
N VAL A 106 -27.92 5.80 26.56
CA VAL A 106 -28.60 6.58 27.59
C VAL A 106 -27.62 7.53 28.28
N GLY A 107 -26.42 7.05 28.65
CA GLY A 107 -25.37 7.87 29.24
C GLY A 107 -24.93 9.01 28.31
N TRP A 108 -24.66 8.68 27.04
CA TRP A 108 -24.29 9.66 26.01
C TRP A 108 -25.38 10.71 25.82
N TYR A 109 -26.64 10.30 25.66
CA TYR A 109 -27.76 11.21 25.45
C TYR A 109 -27.98 12.13 26.68
N GLY A 110 -27.83 11.61 27.89
CA GLY A 110 -27.85 12.39 29.11
C GLY A 110 -26.79 13.50 29.12
N SER A 111 -25.53 13.14 28.83
CA SER A 111 -24.42 14.11 28.79
C SER A 111 -24.61 15.20 27.72
N ALA A 112 -25.18 14.83 26.56
CA ALA A 112 -25.43 15.75 25.46
C ALA A 112 -26.51 16.81 25.80
N LEU A 113 -27.49 16.44 26.64
CA LEU A 113 -28.51 17.37 27.13
C LEU A 113 -28.00 18.34 28.20
N GLU A 114 -26.97 17.93 28.95
CA GLU A 114 -26.33 18.73 30.00
C GLU A 114 -25.27 19.71 29.46
N GLY A 115 -25.05 19.73 28.13
CA GLY A 115 -24.05 20.58 27.47
C GLY A 115 -22.61 20.07 27.61
N GLY A 116 -22.42 18.83 28.06
CA GLY A 116 -21.11 18.17 28.11
C GLY A 116 -20.63 17.78 26.71
N ALA A 117 -19.32 17.88 26.47
CA ALA A 117 -18.73 17.31 25.27
C ALA A 117 -18.94 15.78 25.27
N PRO A 118 -19.37 15.17 24.15
CA PRO A 118 -19.61 13.73 24.11
C PRO A 118 -18.31 12.97 24.38
N PRO A 119 -18.35 11.82 25.09
CA PRO A 119 -17.18 10.98 25.30
C PRO A 119 -16.58 10.54 23.96
N SER A 120 -15.26 10.66 23.86
CA SER A 120 -14.42 10.35 22.70
C SER A 120 -14.14 8.87 22.54
#